data_AF-A0A8R7TBX4-F1
#
_entry.id   AF-A0A8R7TBX4-F1
#
_cell.length_a   1.000
_cell.length_b   1.000
_cell.length_c   1.000
_cell.angle_alpha   90.00
_cell.angle_beta   90.00
_cell.angle_gamma   90.00
#
_symmetry.space_group_name_H-M   'P 1'
#
loop_
_entity.id
_entity.type
_entity.pdbx_description
1 polymer ?
#
loop_
_entity_poly.entity_id
_entity_poly.type
_entity_poly.pdbx_seq_one_letter_code
_entity_poly.pdbx_strand_id
1 'polypeptide(L)'
;MLKVNTQVLCLMQHQLCEQSRPFEELKIGYFNQFAKCHIKKLLDIAVCLSETVWSATHICPMLLAYEALMDVLPLIQKFASSESDDFFSNILRNMREAFRKLIGHIKHFIQSNMEKHLDDVAIHPMTCFLICSIKSFGSHRNLVQSTLAPGDNSSSFGHLLYDVITCWKSVLTEHSNIYRADLQRQYIFLLNNAYHFNTKTDGLLDELLSDRQIIKQHDDEFKLLFKKWTESCTEEACTPAKSCLNPNCWWGSQRRSLVAFTSKFNKTFDRQKTWKVPDVVLRQVLKDRIQDCILPDYTRCLENCSSSGLFCSCLQIASGDIYTTETLETTVQGFFEG
;
A
#
# COMPACT_ATOMS: atom_id res chain seq x y z
N MET A 1 27.52 -12.16 13.32
CA MET A 1 28.99 -12.11 13.32
C MET A 1 29.55 -10.74 13.66
N LEU A 2 29.17 -9.66 12.96
CA LEU A 2 29.71 -8.31 13.23
C LEU A 2 29.52 -7.86 14.69
N LYS A 3 28.28 -7.83 15.19
CA LYS A 3 27.97 -7.46 16.59
C LYS A 3 28.74 -8.30 17.62
N VAL A 4 28.74 -9.63 17.43
CA VAL A 4 29.39 -10.59 18.33
C VAL A 4 30.90 -10.34 18.41
N ASN A 5 31.57 -10.19 17.27
CA ASN A 5 33.01 -9.97 17.23
C ASN A 5 33.40 -8.65 17.93
N THR A 6 32.62 -7.59 17.72
CA THR A 6 32.84 -6.30 18.40
C THR A 6 32.62 -6.42 19.91
N GLN A 7 31.56 -7.11 20.34
CA GLN A 7 31.29 -7.35 21.76
C GLN A 7 32.39 -8.17 22.44
N VAL A 8 32.92 -9.20 21.77
CA VAL A 8 34.04 -9.99 22.29
C VAL A 8 35.27 -9.09 22.51
N LEU A 9 35.58 -8.19 21.57
CA LEU A 9 36.69 -7.23 21.76
C LEU A 9 36.44 -6.32 22.97
N CYS A 10 35.22 -5.81 23.15
CA CYS A 10 34.86 -5.03 24.34
C CYS A 10 35.05 -5.80 25.65
N LEU A 11 34.62 -7.07 25.68
CA LEU A 11 34.76 -7.93 26.85
C LEU A 11 36.23 -8.24 27.16
N MET A 12 37.04 -8.54 26.14
CA MET A 12 38.47 -8.80 26.31
C MET A 12 39.21 -7.57 26.85
N GLN A 13 38.88 -6.37 26.37
CA GLN A 13 39.45 -5.13 26.90
C GLN A 13 39.06 -4.94 28.38
N HIS A 14 37.77 -5.08 28.69
CA HIS A 14 37.28 -4.91 30.05
C HIS A 14 37.98 -5.86 31.04
N GLN A 15 38.09 -7.15 30.69
CA GLN A 15 38.75 -8.15 31.51
C GLN A 15 40.24 -7.84 31.74
N LEU A 16 40.94 -7.32 30.71
CA LEU A 16 42.36 -6.98 30.82
C LEU A 16 42.59 -5.80 31.80
N CYS A 17 41.72 -4.79 31.73
CA CYS A 17 41.73 -3.63 32.63
C CYS A 17 41.38 -4.02 34.08
N GLU A 18 40.44 -4.95 34.30
CA GLU A 18 40.05 -5.37 35.65
C GLU A 18 41.08 -6.25 36.38
N GLN A 19 41.89 -7.02 35.65
CA GLN A 19 42.77 -8.04 36.27
C GLN A 19 43.92 -7.49 37.14
N SER A 20 44.22 -6.17 37.12
CA SER A 20 45.15 -5.51 38.07
C SER A 20 45.31 -4.01 37.76
N ARG A 21 45.23 -3.09 38.73
CA ARG A 21 45.37 -1.63 38.48
C ARG A 21 46.74 -1.09 38.02
N PRO A 22 47.91 -1.70 38.33
CA PRO A 22 49.18 -1.16 37.84
C PRO A 22 49.37 -1.43 36.33
N PHE A 23 50.06 -0.50 35.66
CA PHE A 23 50.43 -0.58 34.22
C PHE A 23 49.28 -0.42 33.22
N GLU A 24 48.24 0.35 33.55
CA GLU A 24 47.05 0.56 32.71
C GLU A 24 47.39 1.01 31.26
N GLU A 25 48.29 1.98 31.09
CA GLU A 25 48.73 2.45 29.77
C GLU A 25 49.40 1.36 28.93
N LEU A 26 50.19 0.49 29.59
CA LEU A 26 50.87 -0.65 28.97
C LEU A 26 49.88 -1.73 28.52
N LYS A 27 48.84 -1.99 29.33
CA LYS A 27 47.75 -2.91 28.99
C LYS A 27 46.94 -2.41 27.80
N ILE A 28 46.61 -1.12 27.78
CA ILE A 28 45.92 -0.48 26.66
C ILE A 28 46.77 -0.59 25.39
N GLY A 29 48.06 -0.28 25.46
CA GLY A 29 48.99 -0.42 24.32
C GLY A 29 49.06 -1.86 23.78
N TYR A 30 49.17 -2.85 24.66
CA TYR A 30 49.21 -4.27 24.29
C TYR A 30 47.89 -4.73 23.64
N PHE A 31 46.75 -4.36 24.24
CA PHE A 31 45.44 -4.69 23.68
C PHE A 31 45.26 -4.07 22.30
N ASN A 32 45.61 -2.80 22.13
CA ASN A 32 45.50 -2.12 20.84
C ASN A 32 46.34 -2.81 19.76
N GLN A 33 47.55 -3.28 20.09
CA GLN A 33 48.39 -4.03 19.17
C GLN A 33 47.79 -5.40 18.80
N PHE A 34 47.25 -6.12 19.79
CA PHE A 34 46.56 -7.41 19.59
C PHE A 34 45.28 -7.27 18.75
N ALA A 35 44.45 -6.28 19.05
CA ALA A 35 43.15 -6.06 18.42
C ALA A 35 43.27 -5.40 17.04
N LYS A 36 44.41 -4.78 16.70
CA LYS A 36 44.62 -3.99 15.48
C LYS A 36 44.11 -4.66 14.19
N CYS A 37 44.49 -5.91 13.95
CA CYS A 37 44.06 -6.64 12.74
C CYS A 37 42.55 -6.90 12.71
N HIS A 38 41.96 -7.19 13.87
CA HIS A 38 40.53 -7.44 14.00
C HIS A 38 39.71 -6.16 13.80
N ILE A 39 40.14 -5.05 14.42
CA ILE A 39 39.54 -3.73 14.25
C ILE A 39 39.57 -3.33 12.77
N LYS A 40 40.72 -3.50 12.10
CA LYS A 40 40.83 -3.22 10.65
C LYS A 40 39.82 -4.02 9.84
N LYS A 41 39.70 -5.33 10.07
CA LYS A 41 38.69 -6.15 9.37
C LYS A 41 37.25 -5.68 9.62
N LEU A 42 36.94 -5.25 10.84
CA LEU A 42 35.61 -4.72 11.16
C LEU A 42 35.35 -3.40 10.41
N LEU A 43 36.36 -2.53 10.31
CA LEU A 43 36.29 -1.29 9.51
C LEU A 43 36.10 -1.60 8.01
N ASP A 44 36.86 -2.55 7.47
CA ASP A 44 36.75 -2.97 6.06
C ASP A 44 35.33 -3.49 5.75
N ILE A 45 34.72 -4.27 6.67
CA ILE A 45 33.33 -4.72 6.55
C ILE A 45 32.37 -3.52 6.60
N ALA A 46 32.58 -2.56 7.49
CA ALA A 46 31.73 -1.39 7.60
C ALA A 46 31.74 -0.54 6.33
N VAL A 47 32.93 -0.31 5.76
CA VAL A 47 33.10 0.37 4.48
C VAL A 47 32.38 -0.39 3.37
N CYS A 48 32.63 -1.69 3.24
CA CYS A 48 32.02 -2.53 2.21
C CYS A 48 30.47 -2.49 2.27
N LEU A 49 29.89 -2.63 3.47
CA LEU A 49 28.44 -2.55 3.66
C LEU A 49 27.88 -1.15 3.34
N SER A 50 28.61 -0.09 3.69
CA SER A 50 28.19 1.29 3.41
C SER A 50 28.20 1.63 1.92
N GLU A 51 29.08 0.99 1.14
CA GLU A 51 29.25 1.22 -0.31
C GLU A 51 28.47 0.22 -1.18
N THR A 52 27.83 -0.79 -0.56
CA THR A 52 27.07 -1.82 -1.26
C THR A 52 25.92 -1.21 -2.07
N VAL A 53 25.77 -1.66 -3.31
CA VAL A 53 24.63 -1.31 -4.17
C VAL A 53 23.46 -2.23 -3.87
N TRP A 54 22.39 -1.68 -3.29
CA TRP A 54 21.19 -2.43 -2.92
C TRP A 54 20.11 -2.35 -4.00
N SER A 55 19.53 -3.49 -4.39
CA SER A 55 18.35 -3.51 -5.26
C SER A 55 17.06 -3.28 -4.46
N ALA A 56 15.97 -2.95 -5.17
CA ALA A 56 14.66 -2.73 -4.58
C ALA A 56 14.11 -3.89 -3.73
N THR A 57 14.58 -5.13 -3.95
CA THR A 57 14.15 -6.30 -3.18
C THR A 57 14.99 -6.54 -1.92
N HIS A 58 16.08 -5.81 -1.72
CA HIS A 58 17.00 -5.99 -0.58
C HIS A 58 16.78 -4.99 0.56
N ILE A 59 15.55 -4.50 0.73
CA ILE A 59 15.19 -3.54 1.78
C ILE A 59 15.54 -4.07 3.17
N CYS A 60 15.00 -5.24 3.57
CA CYS A 60 15.27 -5.79 4.90
C CYS A 60 16.75 -6.12 5.13
N PRO A 61 17.47 -6.80 4.20
CA PRO A 61 18.90 -7.02 4.35
C PRO A 61 19.71 -5.74 4.58
N MET A 62 19.40 -4.67 3.84
CA MET A 62 20.06 -3.38 4.00
C MET A 62 19.80 -2.78 5.39
N LEU A 63 18.53 -2.73 5.81
CA LEU A 63 18.14 -2.16 7.09
C LEU A 63 18.81 -2.92 8.26
N LEU A 64 18.80 -4.25 8.24
CA LEU A 64 19.46 -5.08 9.25
C LEU A 64 20.99 -4.88 9.26
N ALA A 65 21.61 -4.75 8.08
CA ALA A 65 23.03 -4.46 8.00
C ALA A 65 23.34 -3.09 8.62
N TYR A 66 22.52 -2.08 8.35
CA TYR A 66 22.73 -0.71 8.82
C TYR A 66 22.44 -0.54 10.30
N GLU A 67 21.44 -1.24 10.85
CA GLU A 67 21.27 -1.36 12.31
C GLU A 67 22.50 -1.99 12.95
N ALA A 68 23.03 -3.07 12.35
CA ALA A 68 24.22 -3.71 12.87
C ALA A 68 25.45 -2.79 12.83
N LEU A 69 25.56 -1.93 11.83
CA LEU A 69 26.60 -0.90 11.77
C LEU A 69 26.38 0.17 12.84
N MET A 70 25.16 0.66 13.02
CA MET A 70 24.87 1.69 14.03
C MET A 70 25.18 1.22 15.46
N ASP A 71 24.97 -0.05 15.76
CA ASP A 71 25.34 -0.64 17.06
C ASP A 71 26.86 -0.75 17.25
N VAL A 72 27.59 -0.98 16.17
CA VAL A 72 29.00 -1.39 16.20
C VAL A 72 29.97 -0.23 15.97
N LEU A 73 29.62 0.76 15.15
CA LEU A 73 30.50 1.89 14.82
C LEU A 73 30.98 2.67 16.06
N PRO A 74 30.12 3.03 17.03
CA PRO A 74 30.57 3.73 18.24
C PRO A 74 31.54 2.90 19.09
N LEU A 75 31.41 1.57 19.05
CA LEU A 75 32.30 0.66 19.76
C LEU A 75 33.65 0.58 19.04
N ILE A 76 33.65 0.43 17.72
CA ILE A 76 34.89 0.39 16.92
C ILE A 76 35.66 1.71 17.05
N GLN A 77 34.98 2.86 17.02
CA GLN A 77 35.61 4.18 17.14
C GLN A 77 36.42 4.33 18.42
N LYS A 78 35.99 3.72 19.53
CA LYS A 78 36.76 3.70 20.80
C LYS A 78 38.11 3.00 20.67
N PHE A 79 38.21 2.00 19.78
CA PHE A 79 39.43 1.22 19.58
C PHE A 79 40.29 1.73 18.42
N ALA A 80 39.65 2.36 17.43
CA ALA A 80 40.29 2.83 16.22
C ALA A 80 40.87 4.24 16.41
N SER A 81 41.69 4.45 17.44
CA SER A 81 42.26 5.77 17.76
C SER A 81 43.16 6.36 16.67
N SER A 82 43.55 5.55 15.67
CA SER A 82 44.30 6.00 14.50
C SER A 82 43.43 6.55 13.36
N GLU A 83 42.13 6.24 13.36
CA GLU A 83 41.20 6.72 12.34
C GLU A 83 40.63 8.09 12.75
N SER A 84 40.42 8.97 11.77
CA SER A 84 39.82 10.27 12.04
C SER A 84 38.31 10.17 12.21
N ASP A 85 37.70 11.14 12.90
CA ASP A 85 36.24 11.23 12.98
C ASP A 85 35.57 11.39 11.59
N ASP A 86 36.31 11.95 10.62
CA ASP A 86 35.88 12.04 9.23
C ASP A 86 35.67 10.65 8.58
N PHE A 87 36.45 9.64 8.98
CA PHE A 87 36.30 8.28 8.47
C PHE A 87 34.91 7.70 8.81
N PHE A 88 34.49 7.80 10.08
CA PHE A 88 33.19 7.33 10.53
C PHE A 88 32.05 8.15 9.94
N SER A 89 32.26 9.47 9.80
CA SER A 89 31.31 10.36 9.13
C SER A 89 31.12 10.00 7.65
N ASN A 90 32.17 9.56 6.96
CA ASN A 90 32.10 9.08 5.57
C ASN A 90 31.28 7.79 5.45
N ILE A 91 31.43 6.83 6.37
CA ILE A 91 30.61 5.61 6.39
C ILE A 91 29.13 5.96 6.50
N LEU A 92 28.77 6.84 7.44
CA LEU A 92 27.38 7.28 7.61
C LEU A 92 26.85 8.01 6.37
N ARG A 93 27.68 8.85 5.75
CA ARG A 93 27.33 9.51 4.48
C ARG A 93 27.06 8.49 3.37
N ASN A 94 27.92 7.48 3.22
CA ASN A 94 27.74 6.42 2.23
C ASN A 94 26.45 5.64 2.47
N MET A 95 26.13 5.30 3.72
CA MET A 95 24.86 4.65 4.08
C MET A 95 23.63 5.47 3.67
N ARG A 96 23.66 6.79 3.93
CA ARG A 96 22.57 7.71 3.54
C ARG A 96 22.40 7.76 2.03
N GLU A 97 23.49 7.88 1.28
CA GLU A 97 23.46 7.90 -0.18
C GLU A 97 22.99 6.58 -0.78
N ALA A 98 23.46 5.45 -0.26
CA ALA A 98 22.99 4.13 -0.67
C ALA A 98 21.48 3.97 -0.40
N PHE A 99 20.98 4.49 0.73
CA PHE A 99 19.56 4.43 1.06
C PHE A 99 18.71 5.28 0.11
N ARG A 100 19.15 6.50 -0.22
CA ARG A 100 18.48 7.34 -1.23
C ARG A 100 18.42 6.66 -2.58
N LYS A 101 19.51 6.02 -3.00
CA LYS A 101 19.55 5.22 -4.24
C LYS A 101 18.56 4.04 -4.18
N LEU A 102 18.47 3.34 -3.05
CA LEU A 102 17.49 2.28 -2.85
C LEU A 102 16.06 2.80 -3.03
N ILE A 103 15.71 3.96 -2.47
CA ILE A 103 14.39 4.57 -2.66
C ILE A 103 14.12 4.83 -4.16
N GLY A 104 15.11 5.36 -4.89
CA GLY A 104 15.04 5.51 -6.35
C GLY A 104 14.84 4.16 -7.07
N HIS A 105 15.55 3.12 -6.65
CA HIS A 105 15.40 1.77 -7.20
C HIS A 105 14.01 1.18 -6.94
N ILE A 106 13.41 1.42 -5.77
CA ILE A 106 12.04 1.00 -5.44
C ILE A 106 11.05 1.65 -6.42
N LYS A 107 11.18 2.95 -6.65
CA LYS A 107 10.32 3.69 -7.60
C LYS A 107 10.43 3.10 -9.01
N HIS A 108 11.65 2.92 -9.50
CA HIS A 108 11.90 2.31 -10.81
C HIS A 108 11.38 0.87 -10.89
N PHE A 109 11.56 0.09 -9.82
CA PHE A 109 11.08 -1.29 -9.77
C PHE A 109 9.55 -1.38 -9.86
N ILE A 110 8.83 -0.48 -9.19
CA ILE A 110 7.36 -0.39 -9.32
C ILE A 110 6.97 -0.04 -10.75
N GLN A 111 7.62 0.96 -11.36
CA GLN A 111 7.36 1.36 -12.74
C GLN A 111 7.59 0.22 -13.73
N SER A 112 8.77 -0.39 -13.70
CA SER A 112 9.17 -1.42 -14.67
C SER A 112 8.42 -2.75 -14.53
N ASN A 113 7.78 -3.02 -13.39
CA ASN A 113 7.05 -4.26 -13.17
C ASN A 113 5.54 -4.07 -13.11
N MET A 114 5.01 -2.85 -13.24
CA MET A 114 3.58 -2.65 -13.37
C MET A 114 3.03 -3.25 -14.68
N GLU A 115 3.74 -3.07 -15.80
CA GLU A 115 3.28 -3.52 -17.12
C GLU A 115 3.46 -5.03 -17.37
N LYS A 116 4.32 -5.70 -16.58
CA LYS A 116 4.67 -7.12 -16.81
C LYS A 116 3.60 -8.10 -16.37
N HIS A 117 2.68 -7.67 -15.49
CA HIS A 117 1.60 -8.50 -15.01
C HIS A 117 0.32 -8.13 -15.77
N LEU A 118 -0.01 -8.94 -16.78
CA LEU A 118 -1.23 -8.82 -17.58
C LEU A 118 -2.37 -9.71 -17.07
N ASP A 119 -2.11 -10.47 -16.01
CA ASP A 119 -3.08 -11.37 -15.42
C ASP A 119 -4.19 -10.58 -14.72
N ASP A 120 -5.42 -11.08 -14.78
CA ASP A 120 -6.59 -10.49 -14.14
C ASP A 120 -6.57 -10.67 -12.62
N VAL A 121 -5.62 -10.00 -11.98
CA VAL A 121 -5.42 -10.07 -10.53
C VAL A 121 -6.17 -8.90 -9.88
N ALA A 122 -6.99 -9.21 -8.88
CA ALA A 122 -7.74 -8.20 -8.13
C ALA A 122 -6.84 -7.18 -7.41
N ILE A 123 -5.68 -7.64 -6.90
CA ILE A 123 -4.67 -6.82 -6.25
C ILE A 123 -3.35 -7.00 -6.99
N HIS A 124 -2.79 -5.91 -7.49
CA HIS A 124 -1.57 -5.93 -8.28
C HIS A 124 -0.34 -6.25 -7.40
N PRO A 125 0.61 -7.11 -7.84
CA PRO A 125 1.79 -7.47 -7.06
C PRO A 125 2.64 -6.27 -6.58
N MET A 126 2.71 -5.19 -7.37
CA MET A 126 3.44 -3.98 -6.96
C MET A 126 2.79 -3.24 -5.79
N THR A 127 1.47 -3.36 -5.61
CA THR A 127 0.78 -2.87 -4.40
C THR A 127 1.26 -3.66 -3.18
N CYS A 128 1.31 -5.00 -3.28
CA CYS A 128 1.82 -5.86 -2.21
C CYS A 128 3.31 -5.59 -1.90
N PHE A 129 4.13 -5.40 -2.93
CA PHE A 129 5.54 -5.04 -2.77
C PHE A 129 5.71 -3.72 -2.00
N LEU A 130 4.94 -2.69 -2.35
CA LEU A 130 5.00 -1.40 -1.66
C LEU A 130 4.55 -1.52 -0.20
N ILE A 131 3.47 -2.25 0.08
CA ILE A 131 3.01 -2.54 1.46
C ILE A 131 4.13 -3.23 2.26
N CYS A 132 4.78 -4.25 1.68
CA CYS A 132 5.87 -4.96 2.35
C CYS A 132 7.08 -4.05 2.61
N SER A 133 7.40 -3.17 1.65
CA SER A 133 8.43 -2.15 1.79
C SER A 133 8.14 -1.21 2.96
N ILE A 134 6.92 -0.67 3.03
CA ILE A 134 6.46 0.21 4.11
C ILE A 134 6.54 -0.47 5.46
N LYS A 135 6.09 -1.74 5.58
CA LYS A 135 6.21 -2.51 6.82
C LYS A 135 7.65 -2.72 7.27
N SER A 136 8.56 -2.93 6.31
CA SER A 136 9.98 -3.07 6.58
C SER A 136 10.55 -1.76 7.12
N PHE A 137 10.24 -0.63 6.49
CA PHE A 137 10.63 0.68 7.00
C PHE A 137 10.03 0.99 8.37
N GLY A 138 8.76 0.62 8.60
CA GLY A 138 8.09 0.69 9.89
C GLY A 138 8.84 -0.02 11.01
N SER A 139 9.29 -1.24 10.73
CA SER A 139 10.05 -2.06 11.70
C SER A 139 11.41 -1.45 12.06
N HIS A 140 11.93 -0.56 11.21
CA HIS A 140 13.23 0.10 11.34
C HIS A 140 13.10 1.63 11.38
N ARG A 141 11.96 2.15 11.90
CA ARG A 141 11.55 3.56 11.83
C ARG A 141 12.63 4.54 12.28
N ASN A 142 13.22 4.30 13.45
CA ASN A 142 14.25 5.20 14.02
C ASN A 142 15.49 5.27 13.12
N LEU A 143 15.92 4.13 12.55
CA LEU A 143 17.06 4.11 11.64
C LEU A 143 16.76 4.95 10.38
N VAL A 144 15.61 4.73 9.74
CA VAL A 144 15.29 5.43 8.48
C VAL A 144 15.07 6.92 8.69
N GLN A 145 14.37 7.33 9.75
CA GLN A 145 14.04 8.74 10.01
C GLN A 145 15.14 9.51 10.70
N SER A 146 15.87 8.93 11.66
CA SER A 146 16.88 9.68 12.42
C SER A 146 18.27 9.58 11.81
N THR A 147 18.57 8.52 11.07
CA THR A 147 19.92 8.26 10.56
C THR A 147 20.03 8.35 9.05
N LEU A 148 19.19 7.62 8.30
CA LEU A 148 19.38 7.44 6.85
C LEU A 148 18.80 8.58 6.00
N ALA A 149 17.65 9.11 6.37
CA ALA A 149 17.05 10.27 5.70
C ALA A 149 16.41 11.23 6.73
N PRO A 150 17.26 11.91 7.53
CA PRO A 150 16.80 12.83 8.57
C PRO A 150 16.31 14.17 8.02
N GLY A 151 15.61 14.90 8.88
CA GLY A 151 15.11 16.25 8.62
C GLY A 151 13.64 16.28 8.23
N ASP A 152 13.19 17.45 7.81
CA ASP A 152 11.83 17.81 7.41
C ASP A 152 11.76 18.42 6.01
N ASN A 153 12.86 18.35 5.26
CA ASN A 153 12.93 18.83 3.88
C ASN A 153 12.63 17.70 2.88
N SER A 154 12.71 18.02 1.58
CA SER A 154 12.49 17.06 0.48
C SER A 154 13.40 15.83 0.48
N SER A 155 14.51 15.86 1.23
CA SER A 155 15.44 14.73 1.36
C SER A 155 15.17 13.84 2.60
N SER A 156 14.16 14.20 3.41
CA SER A 156 13.73 13.42 4.56
C SER A 156 12.99 12.15 4.14
N PHE A 157 12.96 11.16 5.03
CA PHE A 157 12.31 9.88 4.77
C PHE A 157 10.83 10.04 4.40
N GLY A 158 10.11 10.93 5.09
CA GLY A 158 8.69 11.16 4.84
C GLY A 158 8.40 11.65 3.43
N HIS A 159 9.15 12.65 2.96
CA HIS A 159 9.03 13.15 1.59
C HIS A 159 9.42 12.09 0.55
N LEU A 160 10.53 11.37 0.78
CA LEU A 160 10.98 10.30 -0.12
C LEU A 160 9.97 9.17 -0.23
N LEU A 161 9.35 8.77 0.89
CA LEU A 161 8.31 7.75 0.90
C LEU A 161 7.03 8.24 0.21
N TYR A 162 6.64 9.48 0.45
CA TYR A 162 5.50 10.10 -0.23
C TYR A 162 5.66 10.13 -1.75
N ASP A 163 6.86 10.43 -2.24
CA ASP A 163 7.18 10.40 -3.67
C ASP A 163 7.05 9.00 -4.27
N VAL A 164 7.42 7.94 -3.52
CA VAL A 164 7.22 6.55 -3.93
C VAL A 164 5.73 6.20 -4.00
N ILE A 165 4.95 6.58 -2.99
CA ILE A 165 3.50 6.34 -2.94
C ILE A 165 2.81 7.07 -4.11
N THR A 166 3.18 8.31 -4.36
CA THR A 166 2.67 9.11 -5.49
C THR A 166 3.03 8.48 -6.83
N CYS A 167 4.26 7.97 -6.98
CA CYS A 167 4.65 7.22 -8.18
C CYS A 167 3.79 5.96 -8.36
N TRP A 168 3.60 5.17 -7.31
CA TRP A 168 2.77 3.98 -7.37
C TRP A 168 1.33 4.30 -7.78
N LYS A 169 0.70 5.33 -7.17
CA LYS A 169 -0.64 5.80 -7.54
C LYS A 169 -0.73 6.15 -9.03
N SER A 170 0.22 6.92 -9.53
CA SER A 170 0.26 7.35 -10.94
C SER A 170 0.35 6.15 -11.89
N VAL A 171 1.33 5.28 -11.67
CA VAL A 171 1.60 4.12 -12.53
C VAL A 171 0.45 3.10 -12.45
N LEU A 172 -0.17 2.93 -11.28
CA LEU A 172 -1.34 2.06 -11.12
C LEU A 172 -2.54 2.61 -11.90
N THR A 173 -2.74 3.94 -11.86
CA THR A 173 -3.79 4.63 -12.62
C THR A 173 -3.56 4.46 -14.12
N GLU A 174 -2.32 4.64 -14.59
CA GLU A 174 -1.96 4.43 -16.00
C GLU A 174 -2.18 2.97 -16.42
N HIS A 175 -1.71 2.02 -15.62
CA HIS A 175 -1.88 0.59 -15.89
C HIS A 175 -3.36 0.19 -15.95
N SER A 176 -4.22 0.79 -15.12
CA SER A 176 -5.67 0.51 -15.13
C SER A 176 -6.33 0.76 -16.51
N ASN A 177 -5.70 1.53 -17.40
CA ASN A 177 -6.18 1.75 -18.76
C ASN A 177 -6.23 0.49 -19.63
N ILE A 178 -5.64 -0.65 -19.21
CA ILE A 178 -5.91 -1.95 -19.83
C ILE A 178 -7.42 -2.27 -19.82
N TYR A 179 -8.17 -1.74 -18.84
CA TYR A 179 -9.61 -1.89 -18.70
C TYR A 179 -10.40 -0.73 -19.32
N ARG A 180 -9.81 0.14 -20.16
CA ARG A 180 -10.49 1.32 -20.74
C ARG A 180 -11.79 1.00 -21.49
N ALA A 181 -11.95 -0.23 -21.98
CA ALA A 181 -13.17 -0.69 -22.66
C ALA A 181 -14.29 -1.09 -21.69
N ASP A 182 -13.99 -1.24 -20.39
CA ASP A 182 -14.92 -1.57 -19.32
C ASP A 182 -14.57 -0.71 -18.08
N LEU A 183 -15.00 0.55 -18.10
CA LEU A 183 -14.66 1.56 -17.10
C LEU A 183 -14.96 1.11 -15.67
N GLN A 184 -16.04 0.35 -15.48
CA GLN A 184 -16.37 -0.15 -14.15
C GLN A 184 -15.32 -1.12 -13.61
N ARG A 185 -14.79 -2.00 -14.47
CA ARG A 185 -13.71 -2.92 -14.10
C ARG A 185 -12.42 -2.15 -13.80
N GLN A 186 -12.16 -1.08 -14.55
CA GLN A 186 -11.08 -0.14 -14.27
C GLN A 186 -11.19 0.43 -12.85
N TYR A 187 -12.37 0.94 -12.46
CA TYR A 187 -12.58 1.51 -11.13
C TYR A 187 -12.50 0.47 -10.02
N ILE A 188 -13.01 -0.75 -10.22
CA ILE A 188 -12.89 -1.83 -9.23
C ILE A 188 -11.43 -2.23 -9.00
N PHE A 189 -10.64 -2.34 -10.08
CA PHE A 189 -9.21 -2.60 -9.95
C PHE A 189 -8.50 -1.51 -9.13
N LEU A 190 -8.80 -0.23 -9.39
CA LEU A 190 -8.23 0.90 -8.65
C LEU A 190 -8.65 0.88 -7.18
N LEU A 191 -9.94 0.65 -6.91
CA LEU A 191 -10.50 0.56 -5.56
C LEU A 191 -9.88 -0.59 -4.77
N ASN A 192 -9.79 -1.79 -5.35
CA ASN A 192 -9.17 -2.95 -4.70
C ASN A 192 -7.74 -2.66 -4.24
N ASN A 193 -6.93 -2.10 -5.13
CA ASN A 193 -5.54 -1.81 -4.84
C ASN A 193 -5.38 -0.69 -3.82
N ALA A 194 -6.11 0.42 -3.99
CA ALA A 194 -6.04 1.55 -3.07
C ALA A 194 -6.57 1.20 -1.68
N TYR A 195 -7.67 0.47 -1.59
CA TYR A 195 -8.24 0.05 -0.30
C TYR A 195 -7.34 -0.98 0.38
N HIS A 196 -6.78 -1.93 -0.38
CA HIS A 196 -5.82 -2.89 0.16
C HIS A 196 -4.57 -2.21 0.69
N PHE A 197 -4.01 -1.24 -0.05
CA PHE A 197 -2.90 -0.41 0.40
C PHE A 197 -3.25 0.29 1.71
N ASN A 198 -4.30 1.11 1.71
CA ASN A 198 -4.69 1.92 2.86
C ASN A 198 -4.95 1.08 4.12
N THR A 199 -5.67 -0.04 3.98
CA THR A 199 -5.98 -0.94 5.10
C THR A 199 -4.75 -1.64 5.66
N LYS A 200 -3.79 -2.01 4.80
CA LYS A 200 -2.57 -2.72 5.24
C LYS A 200 -1.47 -1.80 5.75
N THR A 201 -1.62 -0.49 5.58
CA THR A 201 -0.69 0.55 6.04
C THR A 201 -1.34 1.53 7.02
N ASP A 202 -2.54 1.22 7.51
CA ASP A 202 -3.30 2.08 8.41
C ASP A 202 -2.51 2.38 9.70
N GLY A 203 -2.54 3.64 10.14
CA GLY A 203 -1.73 4.20 11.24
C GLY A 203 -0.21 4.24 11.01
N LEU A 204 0.34 3.29 10.24
CA LEU A 204 1.79 3.20 10.00
C LEU A 204 2.32 4.35 9.15
N LEU A 205 1.53 4.83 8.19
CA LEU A 205 1.94 5.96 7.35
C LEU A 205 2.07 7.26 8.13
N ASP A 206 1.19 7.51 9.10
CA ASP A 206 1.26 8.71 9.96
C ASP A 206 2.59 8.76 10.72
N GLU A 207 3.02 7.61 11.24
CA GLU A 207 4.29 7.48 11.96
C GLU A 207 5.50 7.67 11.04
N LEU A 208 5.41 7.21 9.79
CA LEU A 208 6.53 7.20 8.83
C LEU A 208 6.68 8.52 8.08
N LEU A 209 5.58 9.15 7.67
CA LEU A 209 5.58 10.42 6.96
C LEU A 209 6.00 11.56 7.87
N SER A 210 5.59 11.54 9.14
CA SER A 210 5.93 12.49 10.23
C SER A 210 5.56 13.97 9.99
N ASP A 211 5.53 14.44 8.74
CA ASP A 211 5.06 15.77 8.36
C ASP A 211 3.53 15.80 8.26
N ARG A 212 2.90 16.62 9.10
CA ARG A 212 1.43 16.80 9.12
C ARG A 212 0.86 17.30 7.80
N GLN A 213 1.60 18.12 7.05
CA GLN A 213 1.13 18.60 5.75
C GLN A 213 1.09 17.46 4.74
N ILE A 214 2.13 16.63 4.69
CA ILE A 214 2.16 15.45 3.83
C ILE A 214 1.07 14.45 4.22
N ILE A 215 0.90 14.17 5.52
CA ILE A 215 -0.14 13.26 6.01
C ILE A 215 -1.52 13.76 5.59
N LYS A 216 -1.80 15.05 5.82
CA LYS A 216 -3.08 15.64 5.41
C LYS A 216 -3.27 15.57 3.89
N GLN A 217 -2.25 15.90 3.11
CA GLN A 217 -2.31 15.83 1.65
C GLN A 217 -2.60 14.40 1.17
N HIS A 218 -1.88 13.42 1.72
CA HIS A 218 -2.08 12.01 1.45
C HIS A 218 -3.54 11.59 1.72
N ASP A 219 -4.06 11.92 2.90
CA ASP A 219 -5.42 11.55 3.30
C ASP A 219 -6.49 12.20 2.43
N ASP A 220 -6.35 13.50 2.15
CA ASP A 220 -7.29 14.24 1.32
C ASP A 220 -7.29 13.71 -0.12
N GLU A 221 -6.13 13.36 -0.66
CA GLU A 221 -6.01 12.74 -2.00
C GLU A 221 -6.68 11.37 -2.05
N PHE A 222 -6.42 10.47 -1.08
CA PHE A 222 -7.05 9.15 -1.05
C PHE A 222 -8.56 9.25 -0.86
N LYS A 223 -9.04 10.13 0.03
CA LYS A 223 -10.49 10.37 0.21
C LYS A 223 -11.14 10.83 -1.10
N LEU A 224 -10.51 11.75 -1.82
CA LEU A 224 -11.01 12.24 -3.12
C LEU A 224 -11.04 11.12 -4.18
N LEU A 225 -9.97 10.33 -4.27
CA LEU A 225 -9.88 9.22 -5.23
C LEU A 225 -10.91 8.13 -4.91
N PHE A 226 -11.04 7.72 -3.65
CA PHE A 226 -12.04 6.73 -3.24
C PHE A 226 -13.44 7.20 -3.55
N LYS A 227 -13.77 8.45 -3.24
CA LYS A 227 -15.07 9.04 -3.57
C LYS A 227 -15.31 8.98 -5.07
N LYS A 228 -14.38 9.52 -5.88
CA LYS A 228 -14.49 9.56 -7.34
C LYS A 228 -14.68 8.17 -7.94
N TRP A 229 -13.82 7.22 -7.62
CA TRP A 229 -13.88 5.88 -8.20
C TRP A 229 -15.12 5.09 -7.73
N THR A 230 -15.55 5.27 -6.48
CA THR A 230 -16.78 4.65 -5.98
C THR A 230 -18.01 5.20 -6.70
N GLU A 231 -18.10 6.53 -6.85
CA GLU A 231 -19.20 7.18 -7.58
C GLU A 231 -19.23 6.73 -9.05
N SER A 232 -18.09 6.78 -9.75
CA SER A 232 -18.02 6.35 -11.15
C SER A 232 -18.29 4.85 -11.33
N CYS A 233 -17.79 3.99 -10.43
CA CYS A 233 -18.11 2.57 -10.45
C CYS A 233 -19.61 2.31 -10.27
N THR A 234 -20.25 3.03 -9.36
CA THR A 234 -21.68 2.90 -9.08
C THR A 234 -22.52 3.40 -10.26
N GLU A 235 -22.17 4.56 -10.82
CA GLU A 235 -22.85 5.13 -11.97
C GLU A 235 -22.80 4.20 -13.20
N GLU A 236 -21.62 3.66 -13.51
CA GLU A 236 -21.44 2.70 -14.60
C GLU A 236 -22.23 1.40 -14.37
N ALA A 237 -22.32 0.94 -13.12
CA ALA A 237 -23.13 -0.24 -12.77
C ALA A 237 -24.64 0.01 -13.00
N CYS A 238 -25.12 1.17 -12.57
CA CYS A 238 -26.55 1.48 -12.54
C CYS A 238 -27.11 1.95 -13.88
N THR A 239 -26.37 2.79 -14.61
CA THR A 239 -26.88 3.57 -15.75
C THR A 239 -27.61 2.72 -16.80
N PRO A 240 -27.10 1.55 -17.22
CA PRO A 240 -27.80 0.71 -18.20
C PRO A 240 -29.20 0.29 -17.76
N ALA A 241 -29.38 -0.06 -16.47
CA ALA A 241 -30.66 -0.47 -15.93
C ALA A 241 -31.54 0.73 -15.61
N LYS A 242 -30.99 1.77 -14.96
CA LYS A 242 -31.72 3.01 -14.63
C LYS A 242 -32.29 3.72 -15.84
N SER A 243 -31.60 3.71 -16.98
CA SER A 243 -32.10 4.33 -18.22
C SER A 243 -33.41 3.71 -18.73
N CYS A 244 -33.74 2.49 -18.29
CA CYS A 244 -35.01 1.84 -18.61
C CYS A 244 -36.16 2.34 -17.74
N LEU A 245 -35.88 2.95 -16.58
CA LEU A 245 -36.88 3.39 -15.61
C LEU A 245 -37.40 4.78 -15.97
N ASN A 246 -38.71 4.91 -16.07
CA ASN A 246 -39.37 6.21 -16.16
C ASN A 246 -40.55 6.24 -15.18
N PRO A 247 -40.39 6.86 -14.00
CA PRO A 247 -41.45 6.88 -13.01
C PRO A 247 -42.66 7.74 -13.38
N ASN A 248 -42.54 8.62 -14.39
CA ASN A 248 -43.60 9.55 -14.80
C ASN A 248 -44.45 9.03 -15.98
N CYS A 249 -44.25 7.77 -16.37
CA CYS A 249 -44.91 7.14 -17.50
C CYS A 249 -46.28 6.55 -17.14
N TRP A 250 -47.13 6.34 -18.16
CA TRP A 250 -48.44 5.69 -18.01
C TRP A 250 -48.29 4.20 -17.68
N TRP A 251 -49.29 3.58 -17.03
CA TRP A 251 -49.20 2.21 -16.47
C TRP A 251 -48.75 1.14 -17.48
N GLY A 252 -49.21 1.20 -18.74
CA GLY A 252 -48.83 0.25 -19.79
C GLY A 252 -47.39 0.41 -20.31
N SER A 253 -46.76 1.57 -20.13
CA SER A 253 -45.31 1.74 -20.34
C SER A 253 -44.51 1.36 -19.08
N GLN A 254 -45.11 1.38 -17.90
CA GLN A 254 -44.46 1.02 -16.64
C GLN A 254 -44.00 -0.44 -16.57
N ARG A 255 -44.88 -1.37 -16.95
CA ARG A 255 -44.52 -2.80 -17.00
C ARG A 255 -43.36 -3.06 -17.97
N ARG A 256 -43.41 -2.45 -19.16
CA ARG A 256 -42.36 -2.58 -20.19
C ARG A 256 -41.02 -2.02 -19.69
N SER A 257 -41.06 -0.90 -18.98
CA SER A 257 -39.91 -0.29 -18.32
C SER A 257 -39.28 -1.22 -17.27
N LEU A 258 -40.09 -1.86 -16.42
CA LEU A 258 -39.61 -2.81 -15.39
C LEU A 258 -39.02 -4.10 -15.98
N VAL A 259 -39.59 -4.64 -17.07
CA VAL A 259 -39.01 -5.80 -17.77
C VAL A 259 -37.69 -5.42 -18.44
N ALA A 260 -37.63 -4.26 -19.10
CA ALA A 260 -36.40 -3.76 -19.72
C ALA A 260 -35.29 -3.53 -18.67
N PHE A 261 -35.64 -2.95 -17.52
CA PHE A 261 -34.76 -2.82 -16.37
C PHE A 261 -34.19 -4.18 -15.97
N THR A 262 -35.06 -5.17 -15.71
CA THR A 262 -34.65 -6.50 -15.23
C THR A 262 -33.68 -7.17 -16.19
N SER A 263 -33.94 -7.07 -17.50
CA SER A 263 -33.02 -7.60 -18.53
C SER A 263 -31.64 -6.93 -18.50
N LYS A 264 -31.59 -5.59 -18.39
CA LYS A 264 -30.33 -4.84 -18.34
C LYS A 264 -29.59 -5.07 -17.03
N PHE A 265 -30.30 -5.06 -15.90
CA PHE A 265 -29.76 -5.36 -14.59
C PHE A 265 -29.15 -6.77 -14.53
N ASN A 266 -29.85 -7.80 -15.00
CA ASN A 266 -29.35 -9.17 -14.98
C ASN A 266 -28.08 -9.34 -15.83
N LYS A 267 -28.01 -8.71 -17.01
CA LYS A 267 -26.79 -8.71 -17.84
C LYS A 267 -25.60 -8.10 -17.10
N THR A 268 -25.83 -6.98 -16.42
CA THR A 268 -24.82 -6.31 -15.60
C THR A 268 -24.42 -7.18 -14.40
N PHE A 269 -25.39 -7.75 -13.70
CA PHE A 269 -25.21 -8.64 -12.56
C PHE A 269 -24.41 -9.89 -12.91
N ASP A 270 -24.80 -10.60 -13.97
CA ASP A 270 -24.13 -11.82 -14.42
C ASP A 270 -22.67 -11.60 -14.78
N ARG A 271 -22.34 -10.42 -15.30
CA ARG A 271 -20.96 -10.01 -15.56
C ARG A 271 -20.19 -9.73 -14.27
N GLN A 272 -20.80 -9.01 -13.33
CA GLN A 272 -20.11 -8.48 -12.14
C GLN A 272 -20.04 -9.45 -10.96
N LYS A 273 -20.94 -10.44 -10.88
CA LYS A 273 -20.92 -11.45 -9.81
C LYS A 273 -19.63 -12.28 -9.78
N THR A 274 -18.92 -12.35 -10.91
CA THR A 274 -17.63 -13.06 -11.07
C THR A 274 -16.42 -12.17 -10.80
N TRP A 275 -16.62 -10.86 -10.60
CA TRP A 275 -15.52 -9.93 -10.34
C TRP A 275 -15.11 -10.00 -8.87
N LYS A 276 -13.81 -9.87 -8.64
CA LYS A 276 -13.22 -10.01 -7.31
C LYS A 276 -13.09 -8.66 -6.63
N VAL A 277 -13.76 -8.51 -5.48
CA VAL A 277 -13.48 -7.43 -4.52
C VAL A 277 -13.04 -8.09 -3.21
N PRO A 278 -11.74 -8.32 -3.00
CA PRO A 278 -11.26 -9.16 -1.89
C PRO A 278 -11.59 -8.60 -0.50
N ASP A 279 -11.66 -7.28 -0.36
CA ASP A 279 -11.98 -6.64 0.90
C ASP A 279 -13.49 -6.62 1.13
N VAL A 280 -13.93 -7.18 2.26
CA VAL A 280 -15.35 -7.35 2.60
C VAL A 280 -16.05 -6.02 2.88
N VAL A 281 -15.35 -5.03 3.44
CA VAL A 281 -15.92 -3.73 3.77
C VAL A 281 -16.12 -2.93 2.48
N LEU A 282 -15.09 -2.86 1.62
CA LEU A 282 -15.21 -2.25 0.30
C LEU A 282 -16.31 -2.91 -0.54
N ARG A 283 -16.38 -4.25 -0.52
CA ARG A 283 -17.41 -5.00 -1.23
C ARG A 283 -18.81 -4.60 -0.76
N GLN A 284 -19.02 -4.51 0.54
CA GLN A 284 -20.32 -4.10 1.09
C GLN A 284 -20.64 -2.64 0.71
N VAL A 285 -19.69 -1.72 0.82
CA VAL A 285 -19.88 -0.32 0.41
C VAL A 285 -20.33 -0.21 -1.05
N LEU A 286 -19.75 -0.99 -1.96
CA LEU A 286 -20.15 -0.99 -3.37
C LEU A 286 -21.57 -1.55 -3.57
N LYS A 287 -21.93 -2.62 -2.86
CA LYS A 287 -23.28 -3.19 -2.91
C LYS A 287 -24.32 -2.19 -2.42
N ASP A 288 -24.07 -1.56 -1.28
CA ASP A 288 -24.96 -0.56 -0.70
C ASP A 288 -25.15 0.63 -1.65
N ARG A 289 -24.06 1.11 -2.28
CA ARG A 289 -24.13 2.20 -3.27
C ARG A 289 -24.94 1.83 -4.51
N ILE A 290 -24.78 0.61 -5.03
CA ILE A 290 -25.59 0.12 -6.15
C ILE A 290 -27.06 0.02 -5.75
N GLN A 291 -27.34 -0.47 -4.55
CA GLN A 291 -28.69 -0.58 -3.99
C GLN A 291 -29.36 0.81 -3.89
N ASP A 292 -28.72 1.76 -3.21
CA ASP A 292 -29.18 3.15 -3.07
C ASP A 292 -29.43 3.84 -4.41
N CYS A 293 -28.64 3.46 -5.41
CA CYS A 293 -28.70 4.03 -6.75
C CYS A 293 -29.91 3.53 -7.55
N ILE A 294 -30.28 2.24 -7.44
CA ILE A 294 -31.34 1.63 -8.27
C ILE A 294 -32.71 1.58 -7.58
N LEU A 295 -32.77 1.35 -6.27
CA LEU A 295 -34.03 1.09 -5.57
C LEU A 295 -35.04 2.23 -5.61
N PRO A 296 -34.67 3.51 -5.39
CA PRO A 296 -35.66 4.57 -5.26
C PRO A 296 -36.54 4.73 -6.51
N ASP A 297 -35.93 4.69 -7.69
CA ASP A 297 -36.65 4.79 -8.96
C ASP A 297 -37.38 3.49 -9.30
N TYR A 298 -36.77 2.33 -8.99
CA TYR A 298 -37.39 1.02 -9.22
C TYR A 298 -38.67 0.83 -8.42
N THR A 299 -38.62 1.11 -7.11
CA THR A 299 -39.77 0.97 -6.20
C THR A 299 -40.90 1.91 -6.60
N ARG A 300 -40.60 3.18 -6.92
CA ARG A 300 -41.60 4.12 -7.44
C ARG A 300 -42.25 3.61 -8.72
N CYS A 301 -41.45 3.02 -9.61
CA CYS A 301 -41.94 2.42 -10.84
C CYS A 301 -42.87 1.22 -10.58
N LEU A 302 -42.54 0.39 -9.59
CA LEU A 302 -43.32 -0.77 -9.19
C LEU A 302 -44.66 -0.38 -8.52
N GLU A 303 -44.64 0.63 -7.66
CA GLU A 303 -45.83 1.20 -7.00
C GLU A 303 -46.80 1.82 -8.00
N ASN A 304 -46.29 2.61 -8.95
CA ASN A 304 -47.12 3.23 -10.00
C ASN A 304 -47.76 2.16 -10.91
N CYS A 305 -47.08 1.04 -11.15
CA CYS A 305 -47.65 -0.08 -11.88
C CYS A 305 -48.79 -0.74 -11.07
N SER A 306 -48.61 -0.90 -9.76
CA SER A 306 -49.53 -1.61 -8.86
C SER A 306 -50.78 -0.80 -8.48
N SER A 307 -50.67 0.52 -8.36
CA SER A 307 -51.73 1.42 -7.87
C SER A 307 -52.85 1.71 -8.89
N SER A 308 -52.72 1.23 -10.13
CA SER A 308 -53.61 1.55 -11.25
C SER A 308 -54.94 0.75 -11.30
N GLY A 309 -55.31 0.05 -10.22
CA GLY A 309 -56.70 -0.37 -9.97
C GLY A 309 -57.24 -1.62 -10.70
N LEU A 310 -56.44 -2.33 -11.51
CA LEU A 310 -56.80 -3.65 -12.05
C LEU A 310 -56.01 -4.74 -11.33
N PHE A 311 -56.40 -4.99 -10.07
CA PHE A 311 -55.88 -6.11 -9.31
C PHE A 311 -56.30 -7.44 -9.99
N CYS A 312 -55.31 -8.31 -10.21
CA CYS A 312 -55.40 -9.75 -9.91
C CYS A 312 -55.28 -10.81 -11.03
N SER A 313 -54.94 -10.51 -12.29
CA SER A 313 -54.61 -11.60 -13.25
C SER A 313 -53.35 -11.43 -14.08
N CYS A 314 -52.83 -10.20 -14.23
CA CYS A 314 -51.73 -9.92 -15.17
C CYS A 314 -50.35 -9.88 -14.53
N LEU A 315 -50.25 -9.56 -13.23
CA LEU A 315 -49.02 -9.65 -12.45
C LEU A 315 -48.82 -11.12 -12.03
N GLN A 316 -48.62 -12.00 -13.00
CA GLN A 316 -47.76 -13.14 -12.75
C GLN A 316 -46.34 -12.58 -12.56
N ILE A 317 -46.06 -12.05 -11.37
CA ILE A 317 -44.70 -11.91 -10.82
C ILE A 317 -43.99 -13.30 -10.89
N ALA A 318 -44.79 -14.38 -11.00
CA ALA A 318 -44.39 -15.73 -11.30
C ALA A 318 -43.70 -15.97 -12.67
N SER A 319 -43.63 -15.00 -13.60
CA SER A 319 -42.88 -15.22 -14.87
C SER A 319 -41.36 -15.03 -14.73
N GLY A 320 -40.85 -14.55 -13.58
CA GLY A 320 -39.42 -14.33 -13.36
C GLY A 320 -38.85 -13.10 -14.08
N ASP A 321 -39.69 -12.29 -14.74
CA ASP A 321 -39.25 -11.15 -15.57
C ASP A 321 -39.19 -9.81 -14.81
N ILE A 322 -39.73 -9.73 -13.59
CA ILE A 322 -39.78 -8.52 -12.76
C ILE A 322 -39.53 -8.90 -11.30
N TYR A 323 -38.54 -8.25 -10.66
CA TYR A 323 -38.26 -8.41 -9.25
C TYR A 323 -39.33 -7.74 -8.35
N THR A 324 -39.56 -8.30 -7.17
CA THR A 324 -40.04 -7.51 -6.02
C THR A 324 -38.88 -6.68 -5.47
N THR A 325 -39.18 -5.60 -4.74
CA THR A 325 -38.15 -4.78 -4.07
C THR A 325 -37.21 -5.64 -3.20
N GLU A 326 -37.77 -6.53 -2.37
CA GLU A 326 -37.01 -7.43 -1.51
C GLU A 326 -36.12 -8.40 -2.30
N THR A 327 -36.63 -8.98 -3.39
CA THR A 327 -35.82 -9.88 -4.24
C THR A 327 -34.71 -9.14 -4.98
N LEU A 328 -34.92 -7.88 -5.37
CA LEU A 328 -33.89 -7.06 -6.01
C LEU A 328 -32.79 -6.71 -5.00
N GLU A 329 -33.15 -6.29 -3.79
CA GLU A 329 -32.22 -6.07 -2.67
C GLU A 329 -31.36 -7.31 -2.40
N THR A 330 -32.01 -8.47 -2.28
CA THR A 330 -31.31 -9.74 -2.05
C THR A 330 -30.38 -10.08 -3.22
N THR A 331 -30.80 -9.82 -4.46
CA THR A 331 -29.98 -10.08 -5.65
C THR A 331 -28.74 -9.18 -5.68
N VAL A 332 -28.85 -7.90 -5.31
CA VAL A 332 -27.69 -6.99 -5.22
C VAL A 332 -26.62 -7.53 -4.26
N GLN A 333 -27.01 -8.25 -3.22
CA GLN A 333 -26.03 -8.86 -2.30
C GLN A 333 -25.16 -9.94 -2.95
N GLY A 334 -25.51 -10.43 -4.14
CA GLY A 334 -24.69 -11.36 -4.93
C GLY A 334 -23.60 -10.71 -5.80
N PHE A 335 -23.49 -9.38 -5.85
CA PHE A 335 -22.44 -8.71 -6.62
C PHE A 335 -21.04 -8.97 -6.02
N PHE A 336 -20.03 -9.10 -6.89
CA PHE A 336 -18.60 -9.15 -6.52
C PHE A 336 -18.16 -10.32 -5.62
N GLU A 337 -18.84 -11.47 -5.74
CA GLU A 337 -18.58 -12.69 -4.94
C GLU A 337 -17.62 -13.70 -5.62
N GLY A 338 -16.98 -13.31 -6.72
CA GLY A 338 -16.16 -14.20 -7.57
C GLY A 338 -14.77 -14.57 -7.07
#